data_AF-A0A9W9S7T8-F1
#
_entry.id   AF-A0A9W9S7T8-F1
#
_cell.length_a   1.000
_cell.length_b   1.000
_cell.length_c   1.000
_cell.angle_alpha   90.00
_cell.angle_beta   90.00
_cell.angle_gamma   90.00
#
_symmetry.space_group_name_H-M   'P 1'
#
loop_
_entity.id
_entity.type
_entity.pdbx_description
1 polymer ?
#
loop_
_entity_poly.entity_id
_entity_poly.type
_entity_poly.pdbx_seq_one_letter_code
_entity_poly.pdbx_strand_id
1 'polypeptide(L)'
;MDPAKELKSYKDQQRIAALRASIASLEAKHARLETDLTAVNAQLIGNPHDTCKRYTQLLHEYNDIKDVGQGLMGLLAEARGVRQVEVEKEFGVSEED
;
A
#
# COMPACT_ATOMS: atom_id res chain seq x y z
N MET A 1 36.30 -50.77 2.19
CA MET A 1 35.64 -49.47 1.95
C MET A 1 34.15 -49.67 2.17
N ASP A 2 33.53 -48.82 2.99
CA ASP A 2 32.20 -49.05 3.54
C ASP A 2 31.14 -48.39 2.62
N PRO A 3 30.35 -49.16 1.85
CA PRO A 3 29.51 -48.63 0.77
C PRO A 3 28.40 -47.69 1.28
N ALA A 4 27.98 -47.84 2.54
CA ALA A 4 27.01 -46.95 3.17
C ALA A 4 27.56 -45.53 3.41
N LYS A 5 28.88 -45.39 3.61
CA LYS A 5 29.54 -44.11 3.86
C LYS A 5 29.68 -43.28 2.58
N GLU A 6 29.95 -43.94 1.46
CA GLU A 6 30.03 -43.30 0.13
C GLU A 6 28.67 -42.81 -0.34
N LEU A 7 27.60 -43.59 -0.15
CA LEU A 7 26.23 -43.20 -0.51
C LEU A 7 25.74 -41.99 0.30
N LYS A 8 26.09 -41.92 1.60
CA LYS A 8 25.75 -40.78 2.46
C LYS A 8 26.49 -39.51 2.02
N SER A 9 27.80 -39.63 1.73
CA SER A 9 28.62 -38.53 1.19
C SER A 9 28.08 -37.97 -0.13
N TYR A 10 27.60 -38.83 -1.03
CA TYR A 10 27.01 -38.40 -2.30
C TYR A 10 25.70 -37.64 -2.12
N LYS A 11 24.81 -38.10 -1.22
CA LYS A 11 23.56 -37.40 -0.89
C LYS A 11 23.82 -36.03 -0.24
N ASP A 12 24.84 -35.94 0.60
CA ASP A 12 25.24 -34.68 1.23
C ASP A 12 25.81 -33.69 0.20
N GLN A 13 26.61 -34.18 -0.77
CA GLN A 13 27.07 -33.37 -1.90
C GLN A 13 25.92 -32.85 -2.78
N GLN A 14 24.92 -33.69 -3.08
CA GLN A 14 23.73 -33.26 -3.83
C GLN A 14 22.94 -32.19 -3.08
N ARG A 15 22.77 -32.33 -1.76
CA ARG A 15 22.11 -31.32 -0.91
C ARG A 15 22.88 -30.01 -0.91
N ILE A 16 24.20 -30.04 -0.78
CA ILE A 16 25.05 -28.85 -0.83
C ILE A 16 24.93 -28.15 -2.20
N ALA A 17 24.92 -28.91 -3.30
CA ALA A 17 24.73 -28.36 -4.63
C ALA A 17 23.35 -27.70 -4.80
N ALA A 18 22.29 -28.36 -4.33
CA ALA A 18 20.94 -27.81 -4.36
C ALA A 18 20.80 -26.53 -3.52
N LEU A 19 21.40 -26.51 -2.32
CA LEU A 19 21.42 -25.31 -1.47
C LEU A 19 22.19 -24.17 -2.12
N ARG A 20 23.36 -24.43 -2.72
CA ARG A 20 24.13 -23.42 -3.47
C ARG A 20 23.35 -22.85 -4.65
N ALA A 21 22.66 -23.69 -5.41
CA ALA A 21 21.79 -23.23 -6.49
C ALA A 21 20.63 -22.37 -5.96
N SER A 22 20.04 -22.74 -4.83
CA SER A 22 18.98 -21.95 -4.20
C SER A 22 19.50 -20.60 -3.69
N ILE A 23 20.70 -20.56 -3.09
CA ILE A 23 21.35 -19.32 -2.65
C ILE A 23 21.58 -18.41 -3.86
N ALA A 24 22.18 -18.92 -4.93
CA ALA A 24 22.41 -18.14 -6.15
C ALA A 24 21.12 -17.58 -6.77
N SER A 25 20.04 -18.37 -6.75
CA SER A 25 18.72 -17.89 -7.20
C SER A 25 18.15 -16.79 -6.30
N LEU A 26 18.31 -16.92 -4.99
CA LEU A 26 17.86 -15.91 -4.03
C LEU A 26 18.66 -14.61 -4.15
N GLU A 27 19.97 -14.70 -4.31
CA GLU A 27 20.86 -13.55 -4.53
C GLU A 27 20.47 -12.80 -5.82
N ALA A 28 20.22 -13.53 -6.91
CA ALA A 28 19.76 -12.91 -8.16
C ALA A 28 18.40 -12.21 -8.02
N LYS A 29 17.47 -12.79 -7.25
CA LYS A 29 16.18 -12.15 -6.95
C LYS A 29 16.35 -10.90 -6.08
N HIS A 30 17.24 -10.95 -5.09
CA HIS A 30 17.54 -9.81 -4.23
C HIS A 30 18.10 -8.64 -5.04
N ALA A 31 19.12 -8.89 -5.87
CA ALA A 31 19.72 -7.86 -6.72
C ALA A 31 18.69 -7.20 -7.66
N ARG A 32 17.76 -7.99 -8.21
CA ARG A 32 16.67 -7.47 -9.02
C ARG A 32 15.72 -6.59 -8.20
N LEU A 33 15.29 -7.04 -7.02
CA LEU A 33 14.40 -6.28 -6.15
C LEU A 33 15.04 -4.97 -5.67
N GLU A 34 16.34 -4.96 -5.36
CA GLU A 34 17.05 -3.74 -5.00
C GLU A 34 17.12 -2.76 -6.17
N THR A 35 17.32 -3.26 -7.38
CA THR A 35 17.29 -2.42 -8.60
C THR A 35 15.91 -1.83 -8.82
N ASP A 36 14.86 -2.64 -8.69
CA ASP A 36 13.48 -2.18 -8.87
C ASP A 36 13.10 -1.16 -7.77
N LEU A 37 13.49 -1.41 -6.51
CA LEU A 37 13.24 -0.52 -5.38
C LEU A 37 13.92 0.83 -5.56
N THR A 38 15.20 0.84 -5.97
CA THR A 38 15.93 2.09 -6.23
C THR A 38 15.32 2.88 -7.39
N ALA A 39 14.92 2.20 -8.48
CA ALA A 39 14.26 2.83 -9.62
C ALA A 39 12.90 3.43 -9.27
N VAL A 40 12.11 2.78 -8.42
CA VAL A 40 10.82 3.29 -7.93
C VAL A 40 11.04 4.46 -6.97
N ASN A 41 11.95 4.33 -6.00
CA ASN A 41 12.22 5.40 -5.04
C ASN A 41 12.77 6.67 -5.69
N ALA A 42 13.51 6.55 -6.79
CA ALA A 42 13.98 7.71 -7.56
C ALA A 42 12.84 8.53 -8.18
N GLN A 43 11.65 7.94 -8.38
CA GLN A 43 10.47 8.62 -8.90
C GLN A 43 9.65 9.30 -7.79
N LEU A 44 9.94 9.00 -6.52
CA LEU A 44 9.15 9.46 -5.38
C LEU A 44 9.75 10.74 -4.78
N ILE A 45 8.89 11.68 -4.43
CA ILE A 45 9.28 12.91 -3.74
C ILE A 45 9.15 12.69 -2.24
N GLY A 46 10.28 12.72 -1.54
CA GLY A 46 10.32 12.53 -0.09
C GLY A 46 10.10 11.09 0.36
N ASN A 47 9.75 10.89 1.63
CA ASN A 47 9.53 9.56 2.19
C ASN A 47 8.15 9.01 1.74
N PRO A 48 8.10 7.88 1.01
CA PRO A 48 6.84 7.32 0.51
C PRO A 48 5.86 6.94 1.62
N HIS A 49 6.36 6.41 2.74
CA HIS A 49 5.53 6.01 3.87
C HIS A 49 4.85 7.23 4.51
N ASP A 50 5.60 8.30 4.71
CA ASP A 50 5.07 9.53 5.32
C ASP A 50 4.07 10.22 4.40
N THR A 51 4.32 10.22 3.08
CA THR A 51 3.38 10.75 2.09
C THR A 51 2.08 9.96 2.08
N CYS A 52 2.12 8.63 2.03
CA CYS A 52 0.93 7.79 2.07
C CYS A 52 0.16 7.98 3.37
N LYS A 53 0.85 7.98 4.53
CA LYS A 53 0.23 8.19 5.83
C LYS A 53 -0.48 9.54 5.91
N ARG A 54 0.19 10.62 5.48
CA ARG A 54 -0.40 11.96 5.46
C ARG A 54 -1.61 12.02 4.53
N TYR A 55 -1.52 11.41 3.35
CA TYR A 55 -2.64 11.35 2.41
C TYR A 55 -3.85 10.62 3.00
N THR A 56 -3.66 9.45 3.60
CA THR A 56 -4.73 8.71 4.26
C THR A 56 -5.37 9.49 5.40
N GLN A 57 -4.57 10.19 6.20
CA GLN A 57 -5.07 11.03 7.29
C GLN A 57 -5.93 12.18 6.78
N LEU A 58 -5.43 12.93 5.78
CA LEU A 58 -6.16 14.05 5.19
C LEU A 58 -7.47 13.61 4.53
N LEU A 59 -7.46 12.46 3.83
CA LEU A 59 -8.65 11.94 3.19
C LEU A 59 -9.71 11.52 4.23
N HIS A 60 -9.28 10.91 5.33
CA HIS A 60 -10.19 10.55 6.40
C HIS A 60 -10.78 11.78 7.08
N GLU A 61 -9.95 12.77 7.42
CA GLU A 61 -10.40 14.02 8.03
C GLU A 61 -11.36 14.80 7.12
N TYR A 62 -11.07 14.85 5.82
CA TYR A 62 -11.97 15.46 4.84
C TYR A 62 -13.32 14.71 4.78
N ASN A 63 -13.31 13.38 4.68
CA ASN A 63 -14.55 12.60 4.61
C ASN A 63 -15.39 12.77 5.89
N ASP A 64 -14.74 12.75 7.06
CA ASP A 64 -15.42 12.94 8.34
C ASP A 64 -16.11 14.31 8.41
N ILE A 65 -15.42 15.38 7.99
CA ILE A 65 -15.98 16.74 7.94
C ILE A 65 -17.12 16.81 6.91
N LYS A 66 -16.92 16.23 5.72
CA LYS A 66 -17.94 16.21 4.66
C LYS A 66 -19.20 15.49 5.12
N ASP A 67 -19.08 14.33 5.74
CA ASP A 67 -20.22 13.53 6.21
C ASP A 67 -21.01 14.27 7.30
N VAL A 68 -20.32 14.92 8.24
CA VAL A 68 -20.97 15.76 9.26
C VAL A 68 -21.67 16.95 8.61
N GLY A 69 -21.00 17.65 7.68
CA GLY A 69 -21.56 18.80 6.96
C GLY A 69 -22.81 18.43 6.17
N GLN A 70 -22.74 17.34 5.40
CA GLN A 70 -23.85 16.78 4.63
C GLN A 70 -25.02 16.39 5.52
N GLY A 71 -24.76 15.72 6.66
CA GLY A 71 -25.79 15.40 7.65
C GLY A 71 -26.49 16.64 8.21
N LEU A 72 -25.73 17.68 8.59
CA LEU A 72 -26.29 18.94 9.08
C LEU A 72 -27.11 19.69 8.02
N MET A 73 -26.63 19.70 6.77
CA MET A 73 -27.35 20.32 5.66
C MET A 73 -28.66 19.57 5.34
N GLY A 74 -28.68 18.24 5.43
CA GLY A 74 -29.89 17.43 5.30
C GLY A 74 -30.94 17.79 6.36
N LEU A 75 -30.52 17.87 7.63
CA LEU A 75 -31.42 18.29 8.74
C LEU A 75 -31.93 19.72 8.56
N LEU A 76 -31.07 20.63 8.08
CA LEU A 76 -31.46 22.02 7.82
C LEU A 76 -32.46 22.12 6.66
N ALA A 77 -32.25 21.35 5.60
CA ALA A 77 -33.15 21.29 4.46
C ALA A 77 -34.53 20.75 4.86
N GLU A 78 -34.56 19.68 5.68
CA GLU A 78 -35.79 19.12 6.25
C GLU A 78 -36.52 20.16 7.10
N ALA A 79 -35.82 20.85 8.00
CA ALA A 79 -36.42 21.90 8.84
C ALA A 79 -36.98 23.09 8.03
N ARG A 80 -36.37 23.40 6.89
CA ARG A 80 -36.81 24.48 5.98
C ARG A 80 -37.85 24.01 4.94
N GLY A 81 -38.09 22.70 4.81
CA GLY A 81 -38.98 22.14 3.79
C GLY A 81 -38.48 22.33 2.35
N VAL A 82 -37.16 22.47 2.18
CA VAL A 82 -36.49 22.65 0.86
C VAL A 82 -35.65 21.43 0.53
N ARG A 83 -35.15 21.34 -0.71
CA ARG A 83 -34.23 20.25 -1.07
C ARG A 83 -32.82 20.54 -0.56
N GLN A 84 -32.10 19.50 -0.18
CA GLN A 84 -30.73 19.61 0.33
C GLN A 84 -29.80 20.36 -0.64
N VAL A 85 -29.92 20.10 -1.95
CA VAL A 85 -29.15 20.79 -3.00
C VAL A 85 -29.34 22.33 -3.00
N GLU A 86 -30.48 22.83 -2.52
CA GLU A 86 -30.75 24.27 -2.43
C GLU A 86 -30.00 24.90 -1.24
N VAL A 87 -29.88 24.13 -0.15
CA VAL A 87 -29.08 24.51 1.02
C VAL A 87 -27.59 24.43 0.70
N GLU A 88 -27.13 23.35 0.07
CA GLU A 88 -25.72 23.20 -0.35
C GLU A 88 -25.26 24.36 -1.23
N LYS A 89 -26.10 24.76 -2.20
CA LYS A 89 -25.84 25.92 -3.06
C LYS A 89 -25.78 27.24 -2.29
N GLU A 90 -26.60 27.42 -1.25
CA GLU A 90 -26.57 28.60 -0.37
C GLU A 90 -25.26 28.68 0.41
N PHE A 91 -24.76 27.53 0.88
CA PHE A 91 -23.50 27.42 1.62
C PHE A 91 -22.26 27.28 0.72
N GLY A 92 -22.44 27.29 -0.61
CA GLY A 92 -21.35 27.22 -1.58
C GLY A 92 -20.67 25.85 -1.66
N VAL A 93 -21.37 24.78 -1.27
CA VAL A 93 -20.90 23.40 -1.38
C VAL A 93 -21.48 22.78 -2.65
N SER A 94 -20.65 22.10 -3.44
CA SER A 94 -21.09 21.32 -4.60
C SER A 94 -20.82 19.82 -4.40
N GLU A 95 -21.51 18.96 -5.15
CA GLU A 95 -21.28 17.50 -5.13
C GLU A 95 -19.85 17.12 -5.57
N GLU A 96 -19.18 18.01 -6.32
CA GLU A 96 -17.81 17.82 -6.82
C GLU A 96 -16.73 18.17 -5.77
N ASP A 97 -17.11 18.85 -4.67
CA ASP A 97 -16.22 19.30 -3.59
C ASP A 97 -16.15 18.34 -2.42
#